data_AF-A0A7C7PZS1-F1
#
_entry.id   AF-A0A7C7PZS1-F1
#
_cell.length_a   1.000
_cell.length_b   1.000
_cell.length_c   1.000
_cell.angle_alpha   90.00
_cell.angle_beta   90.00
_cell.angle_gamma   90.00
#
_symmetry.space_group_name_H-M   'P 1'
#
loop_
_entity.id
_entity.type
_entity.pdbx_description
1 polymer ?
#
loop_
_entity_poly.entity_id
_entity_poly.type
_entity_poly.pdbx_seq_one_letter_code
_entity_poly.pdbx_strand_id
1 'polypeptide(L)'
;MEVSLEAFSPLVLDSDGGDRYRDSSLQVAVFTFRAFNGAGEAREVSFALACPFPNLVANHESRVNHGHAYENWFKDSWEVARYALENRARLGEGTREWQMELLGSTLPRWLSVKLINDLFPVYSNSWYTRNYSYSVNEAPTDMRGCMGTIDQRSNANAIVEMSFLRLGRTELRLFAEQQITPSHPARFGSHWSAKTGDFDLVLDRLVAIRHEIGWDNLVEGGLGTKDWANLHWPDI
;
A
#
# COMPACT_ATOMS: atom_id res chain seq x y z
N MET A 1 -30.64 10.03 -23.16
CA MET A 1 -30.30 9.59 -21.79
C MET A 1 -30.02 10.84 -20.99
N GLU A 2 -30.73 11.04 -19.89
CA GLU A 2 -30.51 12.16 -18.98
C GLU A 2 -29.84 11.62 -17.72
N VAL A 3 -28.75 12.26 -17.29
CA VAL A 3 -28.00 11.90 -16.09
C VAL A 3 -27.90 13.12 -15.20
N SER A 4 -28.37 13.01 -13.96
CA SER A 4 -28.15 14.03 -12.93
C SER A 4 -27.33 13.45 -11.78
N LEU A 5 -26.49 14.31 -11.21
CA LEU A 5 -25.71 14.04 -10.01
C LEU A 5 -26.20 14.99 -8.91
N GLU A 6 -26.65 14.41 -7.80
CA GLU A 6 -26.88 15.15 -6.57
C GLU A 6 -25.87 14.65 -5.54
N ALA A 7 -25.12 15.58 -4.94
CA ALA A 7 -24.19 15.28 -3.87
C ALA A 7 -24.71 15.95 -2.58
N PHE A 8 -24.85 15.15 -1.53
CA PHE A 8 -25.28 15.64 -0.22
C PHE A 8 -24.22 15.26 0.81
N SER A 9 -23.91 16.22 1.67
CA SER A 9 -23.15 15.97 2.90
C SER A 9 -24.08 16.25 4.08
N PRO A 10 -24.17 15.35 5.07
CA PRO A 10 -24.84 15.66 6.33
C PRO A 10 -24.06 16.69 7.16
N LEU A 11 -22.83 17.04 6.75
CA LEU A 11 -21.97 17.98 7.44
C LEU A 11 -22.32 19.43 7.06
N VAL A 12 -22.84 20.17 8.04
CA VAL A 12 -22.91 21.63 8.02
C VAL A 12 -21.69 22.12 8.80
N LEU A 13 -20.79 22.87 8.15
CA LEU A 13 -19.66 23.51 8.82
C LEU A 13 -20.11 24.86 9.37
N ASP A 14 -19.77 25.17 10.62
CA ASP A 14 -19.98 26.49 11.20
C ASP A 14 -19.18 27.54 10.39
N SER A 15 -19.71 28.77 10.27
CA SER A 15 -19.11 29.88 9.50
C SER A 15 -17.70 30.29 9.94
N ASP A 16 -17.28 29.82 11.10
CA ASP A 16 -16.15 30.37 11.84
C ASP A 16 -14.83 29.62 11.55
N GLY A 17 -14.85 28.62 10.65
CA GLY A 17 -13.65 27.95 10.12
C GLY A 17 -12.76 27.29 11.18
N GLY A 18 -13.29 27.04 12.38
CA GLY A 18 -12.51 26.58 13.52
C GLY A 18 -12.12 25.10 13.43
N ASP A 19 -10.92 24.80 13.93
CA ASP A 19 -10.25 23.48 13.97
C ASP A 19 -10.96 22.39 14.82
N ARG A 20 -12.22 22.61 15.22
CA ARG A 20 -12.94 21.77 16.21
C ARG A 20 -13.42 20.42 15.67
N TYR A 21 -13.34 20.18 14.37
CA TYR A 21 -13.85 18.98 13.72
C TYR A 21 -12.76 17.92 13.40
N ARG A 22 -11.51 18.13 13.85
CA ARG A 22 -10.39 17.22 13.57
C ARG A 22 -10.61 15.77 14.02
N ASP A 23 -11.47 15.56 15.02
CA ASP A 23 -11.72 14.25 15.63
C ASP A 23 -13.15 13.71 15.40
N SER A 24 -13.93 14.29 14.48
CA SER A 24 -15.29 13.80 14.20
C SER A 24 -15.25 12.57 13.28
N SER A 25 -15.67 11.42 13.81
CA SER A 25 -15.77 10.15 13.11
C SER A 25 -16.81 10.18 11.98
N LEU A 26 -16.33 9.91 10.76
CA LEU A 26 -17.06 9.64 9.52
C LEU A 26 -17.73 10.84 8.84
N GLN A 27 -16.94 11.56 8.05
CA GLN A 27 -17.48 12.37 6.95
C GLN A 27 -18.07 11.43 5.89
N VAL A 28 -19.39 11.32 5.83
CA VAL A 28 -20.10 10.54 4.80
C VAL A 28 -20.52 11.49 3.68
N ALA A 29 -20.07 11.23 2.46
CA ALA A 29 -20.61 11.88 1.27
C ALA A 29 -21.57 10.89 0.57
N VAL A 30 -22.81 11.32 0.32
CA VAL A 30 -23.79 10.55 -0.44
C VAL A 30 -23.88 11.12 -1.85
N PHE A 31 -23.55 10.29 -2.84
CA PHE A 31 -23.69 10.62 -4.26
C PHE A 31 -24.89 9.86 -4.83
N THR A 32 -25.88 10.59 -5.33
CA THR A 32 -27.05 10.00 -6.00
C THR A 32 -26.93 10.25 -7.49
N PHE A 33 -26.93 9.16 -8.27
CA PHE A 33 -26.98 9.20 -9.72
C PHE A 33 -28.37 8.80 -10.17
N ARG A 34 -29.06 9.67 -10.91
CA ARG A 34 -30.31 9.31 -11.59
C ARG A 34 -30.03 9.21 -13.08
N ALA A 35 -30.38 8.08 -13.67
CA ALA A 35 -30.27 7.86 -15.11
C ALA A 35 -31.65 7.50 -15.66
N PHE A 36 -32.16 8.28 -16.62
CA PHE A 36 -33.40 7.98 -17.32
C PHE A 36 -33.14 7.49 -18.75
N ASN A 37 -33.70 6.33 -19.08
CA ASN A 37 -33.61 5.70 -20.38
C ASN A 37 -35.00 5.48 -20.99
N GLY A 38 -35.50 6.49 -21.69
CA GLY A 38 -36.80 6.44 -22.37
C GLY A 38 -36.81 5.74 -23.74
N ALA A 39 -35.67 5.23 -24.22
CA ALA A 39 -35.50 4.76 -25.60
C ALA A 39 -35.71 3.24 -25.80
N GLY A 40 -35.95 2.46 -24.74
CA GLY A 40 -36.15 1.00 -24.82
C GLY A 40 -34.91 0.18 -25.19
N GLU A 41 -33.80 0.82 -25.54
CA GLU A 41 -32.51 0.20 -25.88
C GLU A 41 -31.55 0.18 -24.69
N ALA A 42 -30.61 -0.76 -24.64
CA ALA A 42 -29.58 -0.78 -23.60
C ALA A 42 -28.61 0.40 -23.76
N ARG A 43 -28.28 1.08 -22.65
CA ARG A 43 -27.30 2.17 -22.59
C ARG A 43 -26.30 1.93 -21.46
N GLU A 44 -25.02 2.15 -21.74
CA GLU A 44 -23.94 2.06 -20.75
C GLU A 44 -23.66 3.44 -20.15
N VAL A 45 -23.53 3.49 -18.81
CA VAL A 45 -23.10 4.69 -18.08
C VAL A 45 -21.89 4.30 -17.23
N SER A 46 -20.81 5.07 -17.33
CA SER A 46 -19.58 4.84 -16.59
C SER A 46 -19.37 5.93 -15.54
N PHE A 47 -18.94 5.51 -14.34
CA PHE A 47 -18.57 6.40 -13.25
C PHE A 47 -17.14 6.08 -12.81
N ALA A 48 -16.42 7.09 -12.34
CA ALA A 48 -15.10 6.93 -11.75
C ALA A 48 -15.04 7.68 -10.42
N LEU A 49 -14.46 7.02 -9.42
CA LEU A 49 -14.11 7.61 -8.14
C LEU A 49 -12.58 7.66 -8.03
N ALA A 50 -12.03 8.82 -7.74
CA ALA A 50 -10.60 9.01 -7.56
C ALA A 50 -10.32 9.75 -6.26
N CYS A 51 -9.48 9.16 -5.41
CA CYS A 51 -9.11 9.67 -4.10
C CYS A 51 -7.59 9.85 -4.02
N PRO A 52 -7.01 10.91 -4.63
CA PRO A 52 -5.60 11.19 -4.49
C PRO A 52 -5.33 11.71 -3.08
N PHE A 53 -4.47 10.99 -2.36
CA PHE A 53 -3.93 11.41 -1.08
C PHE A 53 -2.43 11.68 -1.24
N PRO A 54 -2.02 12.85 -1.78
CA PRO A 54 -0.62 13.11 -2.16
C PRO A 54 0.37 13.10 -0.97
N ASN A 55 -0.14 13.08 0.26
CA ASN A 55 0.68 13.06 1.47
C ASN A 55 0.84 11.62 1.96
N LEU A 56 1.83 10.93 1.41
CA LEU A 56 2.27 9.62 1.89
C LEU A 56 3.32 9.82 3.00
N VAL A 57 2.83 10.16 4.19
CA VAL A 57 3.68 10.53 5.34
C VAL A 57 4.05 9.30 6.14
N ALA A 58 5.34 9.08 6.34
CA ALA A 58 5.87 8.01 7.15
C ALA A 58 5.44 8.18 8.62
N ASN A 59 5.00 7.09 9.25
CA ASN A 59 4.50 7.11 10.62
C ASN A 59 5.61 6.82 11.66
N HIS A 60 6.66 7.65 11.64
CA HIS A 60 7.73 7.65 12.64
C HIS A 60 8.25 9.09 12.83
N GLU A 61 9.26 9.28 13.68
CA GLU A 61 9.73 10.60 14.15
C GLU A 61 10.09 11.56 13.00
N SER A 62 10.70 11.07 11.90
CA SER A 62 11.12 11.94 10.80
C SER A 62 9.94 12.53 10.02
N ARG A 63 8.74 11.91 10.09
CA ARG A 63 7.51 12.35 9.41
C ARG A 63 7.74 12.69 7.94
N VAL A 64 8.67 12.00 7.28
CA VAL A 64 9.01 12.23 5.89
C VAL A 64 7.79 11.97 5.02
N ASN A 65 7.47 12.91 4.13
CA ASN A 65 6.42 12.75 3.14
C ASN A 65 7.05 12.23 1.84
N HIS A 66 6.88 10.93 1.57
CA HIS A 66 7.42 10.29 0.37
C HIS A 66 6.62 10.62 -0.90
N GLY A 67 5.38 11.09 -0.72
CA GLY A 67 4.42 11.24 -1.81
C GLY A 67 4.12 9.92 -2.54
N HIS A 68 3.26 9.98 -3.55
CA HIS A 68 2.94 8.86 -4.42
C HIS A 68 3.51 9.06 -5.82
N ALA A 69 3.88 7.95 -6.47
CA ALA A 69 4.38 7.96 -7.85
C ALA A 69 3.39 8.61 -8.83
N TYR A 70 2.08 8.48 -8.57
CA TYR A 70 1.04 9.02 -9.46
C TYR A 70 1.08 10.55 -9.56
N GLU A 71 1.65 11.25 -8.57
CA GLU A 71 1.79 12.70 -8.59
C GLU A 71 2.70 13.19 -9.72
N ASN A 72 3.53 12.29 -10.29
CA ASN A 72 4.34 12.59 -11.47
C ASN A 72 3.52 12.64 -12.77
N TRP A 73 2.29 12.12 -12.76
CA TRP A 73 1.42 12.03 -13.95
C TRP A 73 0.11 12.79 -13.80
N PHE A 74 -0.38 12.98 -12.58
CA PHE A 74 -1.67 13.60 -12.30
C PHE A 74 -1.55 14.68 -11.25
N LYS A 75 -2.14 15.84 -11.54
CA LYS A 75 -2.17 16.99 -10.64
C LYS A 75 -3.17 16.81 -9.50
N ASP A 76 -4.32 16.21 -9.77
CA ASP A 76 -5.45 16.15 -8.85
C ASP A 76 -6.41 14.97 -9.13
N SER A 77 -7.49 14.88 -8.35
CA SER A 77 -8.47 13.77 -8.40
C SER A 77 -9.24 13.76 -9.71
N TRP A 78 -9.47 14.93 -10.28
CA TRP A 78 -10.19 15.10 -11.51
C TRP A 78 -9.39 14.55 -12.69
N GLU A 79 -8.09 14.83 -12.75
CA GLU A 79 -7.23 14.27 -13.80
C GLU A 79 -7.16 12.75 -13.75
N VAL A 80 -7.08 12.17 -12.54
CA VAL A 80 -7.12 10.71 -12.35
C VAL A 80 -8.47 10.13 -12.84
N ALA A 81 -9.59 10.70 -12.40
CA ALA A 81 -10.92 10.22 -12.79
C ALA A 81 -11.16 10.36 -14.31
N ARG A 82 -10.77 11.50 -14.89
CA ARG A 82 -10.85 11.74 -16.34
C ARG A 82 -10.01 10.73 -17.11
N TYR A 83 -8.75 10.52 -16.71
CA TYR A 83 -7.87 9.54 -17.35
C TYR A 83 -8.49 8.14 -17.31
N ALA A 84 -9.02 7.71 -16.17
CA ALA A 84 -9.66 6.41 -16.00
C ALA A 84 -10.88 6.25 -16.94
N LEU A 85 -11.73 7.26 -17.07
CA LEU A 85 -12.90 7.23 -17.95
C LEU A 85 -12.52 7.21 -19.44
N GLU A 86 -11.58 8.08 -19.85
CA GLU A 86 -11.08 8.17 -21.22
C GLU A 86 -10.38 6.88 -21.66
N ASN A 87 -9.70 6.20 -20.73
CA ASN A 87 -8.95 4.98 -21.00
C ASN A 87 -9.66 3.69 -20.56
N ARG A 88 -10.92 3.76 -20.14
CA ARG A 88 -11.63 2.62 -19.50
C ARG A 88 -11.58 1.33 -20.31
N ALA A 89 -11.73 1.44 -21.63
CA ALA A 89 -11.73 0.30 -22.53
C ALA A 89 -10.36 -0.38 -22.54
N ARG A 90 -9.29 0.41 -22.71
CA ARG A 90 -7.90 -0.09 -22.68
C ARG A 90 -7.53 -0.70 -21.33
N LEU A 91 -7.88 -0.02 -20.23
CA LEU A 91 -7.59 -0.49 -18.87
C LEU A 91 -8.36 -1.78 -18.55
N GLY A 92 -9.64 -1.82 -18.92
CA GLY A 92 -10.50 -2.99 -18.74
C GLY A 92 -10.04 -4.17 -19.60
N GLU A 93 -9.70 -3.93 -20.87
CA GLU A 93 -9.24 -4.99 -21.77
C GLU A 93 -7.89 -5.55 -21.34
N GLY A 94 -6.91 -4.70 -21.03
CA GLY A 94 -5.61 -5.18 -20.54
C GLY A 94 -5.73 -5.96 -19.22
N THR A 95 -6.70 -5.63 -18.35
CA THR A 95 -6.99 -6.42 -17.15
C THR A 95 -7.60 -7.78 -17.51
N ARG A 96 -8.50 -7.83 -18.49
CA ARG A 96 -9.16 -9.09 -18.90
C ARG A 96 -8.21 -9.99 -19.66
N GLU A 97 -7.33 -9.47 -20.51
CA GLU A 97 -6.39 -10.27 -21.30
C GLU A 97 -5.62 -11.25 -20.43
N TRP A 98 -4.87 -10.77 -19.44
CA TRP A 98 -4.07 -11.67 -18.60
C TRP A 98 -4.92 -12.62 -17.75
N GLN A 99 -6.11 -12.19 -17.30
CA GLN A 99 -7.03 -13.04 -16.57
C GLN A 99 -7.56 -14.17 -17.45
N MET A 100 -7.92 -13.86 -18.70
CA MET A 100 -8.44 -14.83 -19.66
C MET A 100 -7.38 -15.84 -20.09
N GLU A 101 -6.12 -15.42 -20.24
CA GLU A 101 -4.99 -16.35 -20.45
C GLU A 101 -4.90 -17.38 -19.32
N LEU A 102 -5.00 -16.96 -18.06
CA LEU A 102 -4.96 -17.88 -16.92
C LEU A 102 -6.21 -18.77 -16.82
N LEU A 103 -7.38 -18.22 -17.13
CA LEU A 103 -8.66 -18.93 -17.12
C LEU A 103 -8.83 -19.90 -18.30
N GLY A 104 -8.13 -19.67 -19.41
CA GLY A 104 -8.08 -20.53 -20.59
C GLY A 104 -6.94 -21.56 -20.56
N SER A 105 -6.06 -21.50 -19.56
CA SER A 105 -4.97 -22.45 -19.36
C SER A 105 -5.47 -23.86 -18.99
N THR A 106 -4.54 -24.82 -18.90
CA THR A 106 -4.81 -26.18 -18.44
C THR A 106 -4.91 -26.31 -16.92
N LEU A 107 -4.76 -25.21 -16.16
CA LEU A 107 -4.90 -25.23 -14.71
C LEU A 107 -6.35 -25.54 -14.28
N PRO A 108 -6.55 -26.20 -13.14
CA PRO A 108 -7.89 -26.32 -12.56
C PRO A 108 -8.53 -24.95 -12.38
N ARG A 109 -9.80 -24.81 -12.79
CA ARG A 109 -10.52 -23.52 -12.76
C ARG A 109 -10.47 -22.83 -11.39
N TRP A 110 -10.58 -23.60 -10.30
CA TRP A 110 -10.52 -23.05 -8.95
C TRP A 110 -9.17 -22.40 -8.64
N LEU A 111 -8.08 -22.96 -9.19
CA LEU A 111 -6.72 -22.45 -8.98
C LEU A 111 -6.51 -21.16 -9.77
N SER A 112 -6.96 -21.09 -11.03
CA SER A 112 -6.89 -19.84 -11.82
C SER A 112 -7.67 -18.70 -11.14
N VAL A 113 -8.88 -18.99 -10.65
CA VAL A 113 -9.68 -18.00 -9.92
C VAL A 113 -8.99 -17.59 -8.62
N LYS A 114 -8.42 -18.53 -7.88
CA LYS A 114 -7.66 -18.24 -6.66
C LYS A 114 -6.46 -17.35 -6.95
N LEU A 115 -5.63 -17.70 -7.95
CA LEU A 115 -4.47 -16.92 -8.34
C LEU A 115 -4.85 -15.49 -8.71
N ILE A 116 -5.90 -15.27 -9.51
CA ILE A 116 -6.36 -13.92 -9.88
C ILE A 116 -6.73 -13.10 -8.64
N ASN A 117 -7.50 -13.68 -7.73
CA ASN A 117 -7.98 -12.98 -6.55
C ASN A 117 -6.89 -12.75 -5.50
N ASP A 118 -5.95 -13.69 -5.34
CA ASP A 118 -4.85 -13.61 -4.39
C ASP A 118 -3.82 -12.52 -4.75
N LEU A 119 -3.90 -11.94 -5.95
CA LEU A 119 -3.04 -10.80 -6.34
C LEU A 119 -3.49 -9.45 -5.76
N PHE A 120 -4.62 -9.39 -5.05
CA PHE A 120 -5.09 -8.12 -4.48
C PHE A 120 -4.06 -7.37 -3.62
N PRO A 121 -3.15 -8.03 -2.85
CA PRO A 121 -2.15 -7.33 -2.04
C PRO A 121 -1.16 -6.53 -2.89
N VAL A 122 -0.95 -6.89 -4.17
CA VAL A 122 -0.06 -6.18 -5.08
C VAL A 122 -0.51 -4.73 -5.29
N TYR A 123 -1.79 -4.42 -5.14
CA TYR A 123 -2.29 -3.04 -5.25
C TYR A 123 -2.92 -2.50 -3.97
N SER A 124 -3.37 -3.33 -3.03
CA SER A 124 -3.91 -2.86 -1.75
C SER A 124 -2.86 -2.55 -0.70
N ASN A 125 -1.68 -3.22 -0.76
CA ASN A 125 -0.64 -3.12 0.27
C ASN A 125 0.65 -2.46 -0.23
N SER A 126 0.73 -2.15 -1.51
CA SER A 126 1.93 -1.59 -2.13
C SER A 126 2.11 -0.12 -1.83
N TRP A 127 3.37 0.27 -1.60
CA TRP A 127 3.83 1.62 -1.58
C TRP A 127 4.62 1.87 -2.85
N TYR A 128 4.24 2.90 -3.60
CA TYR A 128 5.00 3.34 -4.76
C TYR A 128 5.16 4.85 -4.66
N THR A 129 6.37 5.28 -4.27
CA THR A 129 6.64 6.65 -3.83
C THR A 129 6.86 7.59 -5.01
N ARG A 130 6.84 8.90 -4.75
CA ARG A 130 7.11 9.92 -5.78
C ARG A 130 8.47 9.71 -6.48
N ASN A 131 9.46 9.21 -5.75
CA ASN A 131 10.80 8.91 -6.24
C ASN A 131 10.93 7.52 -6.90
N TYR A 132 9.79 6.84 -7.14
CA TYR A 132 9.71 5.51 -7.72
C TYR A 132 10.34 4.39 -6.88
N SER A 133 10.46 4.58 -5.56
CA SER A 133 10.75 3.49 -4.63
C SER A 133 9.50 2.65 -4.41
N TYR A 134 9.67 1.33 -4.29
CA TYR A 134 8.58 0.38 -4.13
C TYR A 134 8.85 -0.59 -2.98
N SER A 135 7.81 -0.86 -2.19
CA SER A 135 7.78 -1.90 -1.16
C SER A 135 6.33 -2.28 -0.87
N VAL A 136 6.11 -3.31 -0.06
CA VAL A 136 4.78 -3.83 0.28
C VAL A 136 4.64 -3.97 1.78
N ASN A 137 3.51 -3.51 2.32
CA ASN A 137 3.13 -3.80 3.69
C ASN A 137 2.72 -5.27 3.83
N GLU A 138 3.26 -5.95 4.83
CA GLU A 138 2.94 -7.34 5.12
C GLU A 138 1.43 -7.53 5.34
N ALA A 139 0.84 -6.68 6.17
CA ALA A 139 -0.60 -6.57 6.33
C ALA A 139 -0.99 -5.12 6.66
N PRO A 140 -2.17 -4.66 6.18
CA PRO A 140 -2.61 -3.29 6.41
C PRO A 140 -3.17 -3.07 7.83
N THR A 141 -3.63 -4.13 8.49
CA THR A 141 -4.25 -4.09 9.83
C THR A 141 -3.51 -4.94 10.86
N ASP A 142 -3.02 -6.11 10.45
CA ASP A 142 -2.20 -6.98 11.27
C ASP A 142 -0.70 -6.71 11.03
N MET A 143 0.19 -7.24 11.88
CA MET A 143 1.64 -7.00 11.78
C MET A 143 2.04 -5.51 11.85
N ARG A 144 1.15 -4.63 12.35
CA ARG A 144 1.38 -3.19 12.60
C ARG A 144 1.89 -2.40 11.38
N GLY A 145 1.60 -2.87 10.17
CA GLY A 145 2.04 -2.20 8.95
C GLY A 145 3.52 -2.38 8.63
N CYS A 146 4.16 -3.47 9.10
CA CYS A 146 5.54 -3.80 8.73
C CYS A 146 5.72 -3.75 7.21
N MET A 147 6.70 -2.97 6.77
CA MET A 147 7.00 -2.75 5.35
C MET A 147 8.17 -3.62 4.93
N GLY A 148 8.03 -4.33 3.81
CA GLY A 148 9.13 -5.08 3.21
C GLY A 148 9.62 -6.24 4.08
N THR A 149 8.74 -6.89 4.84
CA THR A 149 9.09 -8.08 5.64
C THR A 149 9.71 -9.17 4.75
N ILE A 150 11.05 -9.26 4.75
CA ILE A 150 11.78 -9.94 3.67
C ILE A 150 11.51 -11.45 3.61
N ASP A 151 11.26 -12.10 4.75
CA ASP A 151 10.87 -13.50 4.80
C ASP A 151 9.52 -13.74 4.09
N GLN A 152 8.54 -12.85 4.26
CA GLN A 152 7.28 -12.90 3.51
C GLN A 152 7.49 -12.53 2.04
N ARG A 153 8.28 -11.48 1.77
CA ARG A 153 8.55 -11.01 0.40
C ARG A 153 9.28 -12.07 -0.43
N SER A 154 10.19 -12.84 0.17
CA SER A 154 10.91 -13.92 -0.51
C SER A 154 9.97 -14.98 -1.09
N ASN A 155 8.81 -15.21 -0.47
CA ASN A 155 7.78 -16.13 -0.94
C ASN A 155 6.75 -15.46 -1.85
N ALA A 156 6.49 -14.16 -1.67
CA ALA A 156 5.39 -13.46 -2.31
C ALA A 156 5.78 -12.52 -3.48
N ASN A 157 7.08 -12.35 -3.79
CA ASN A 157 7.50 -11.39 -4.82
C ASN A 157 7.32 -11.85 -6.27
N ALA A 158 7.04 -13.15 -6.50
CA ALA A 158 7.16 -13.74 -7.84
C ALA A 158 6.33 -12.98 -8.89
N ILE A 159 5.13 -12.55 -8.55
CA ILE A 159 4.28 -11.76 -9.45
C ILE A 159 4.87 -10.38 -9.77
N VAL A 160 5.49 -9.72 -8.78
CA VAL A 160 6.12 -8.41 -8.96
C VAL A 160 7.33 -8.55 -9.88
N GLU A 161 8.13 -9.60 -9.72
CA GLU A 161 9.27 -9.85 -10.60
C GLU A 161 8.84 -10.23 -12.02
N MET A 162 7.80 -11.06 -12.18
CA MET A 162 7.32 -11.48 -13.50
C MET A 162 6.67 -10.34 -14.29
N SER A 163 5.90 -9.48 -13.63
CA SER A 163 5.06 -8.47 -14.30
C SER A 163 5.61 -7.05 -14.19
N PHE A 164 6.43 -6.76 -13.18
CA PHE A 164 6.85 -5.41 -12.82
C PHE A 164 8.33 -5.35 -12.40
N LEU A 165 9.24 -5.88 -13.22
CA LEU A 165 10.69 -5.96 -12.97
C LEU A 165 11.33 -4.68 -12.38
N ARG A 166 10.88 -3.49 -12.78
CA ARG A 166 11.40 -2.22 -12.25
C ARG A 166 11.03 -2.01 -10.78
N LEU A 167 9.83 -2.45 -10.36
CA LEU A 167 9.36 -2.41 -8.98
C LEU A 167 10.15 -3.40 -8.11
N GLY A 168 10.30 -4.65 -8.58
CA GLY A 168 11.12 -5.66 -7.89
C GLY A 168 12.56 -5.20 -7.68
N ARG A 169 13.18 -4.63 -8.73
CA ARG A 169 14.55 -4.11 -8.64
C ARG A 169 14.71 -2.98 -7.62
N THR A 170 13.74 -2.07 -7.49
CA THR A 170 13.86 -1.00 -6.50
C THR A 170 13.65 -1.50 -5.08
N GLU A 171 12.80 -2.50 -4.87
CA GLU A 171 12.62 -3.13 -3.56
C GLU A 171 13.92 -3.82 -3.10
N LEU A 172 14.57 -4.58 -3.99
CA LEU A 172 15.87 -5.20 -3.70
C LEU A 172 16.97 -4.18 -3.41
N ARG A 173 16.93 -3.00 -4.04
CA ARG A 173 17.87 -1.90 -3.72
C ARG A 173 17.66 -1.36 -2.32
N LEU A 174 16.40 -1.18 -1.90
CA LEU A 174 16.10 -0.76 -0.53
C LEU A 174 16.68 -1.75 0.48
N PHE A 175 16.52 -3.06 0.25
CA PHE A 175 17.15 -4.05 1.13
C PHE A 175 18.68 -3.97 1.14
N ALA A 176 19.32 -3.77 -0.02
CA ALA A 176 20.76 -3.64 -0.11
C ALA A 176 21.29 -2.39 0.61
N GLU A 177 20.59 -1.26 0.50
CA GLU A 177 20.93 0.01 1.16
C GLU A 177 20.80 -0.09 2.69
N GLN A 178 19.95 -0.99 3.18
CA GLN A 178 19.74 -1.24 4.61
C GLN A 178 20.70 -2.28 5.20
N GLN A 179 21.66 -2.82 4.43
CA GLN A 179 22.62 -3.78 4.94
C GLN A 179 23.67 -3.13 5.86
N ILE A 180 23.93 -3.79 6.99
CA ILE A 180 24.97 -3.41 7.94
C ILE A 180 26.34 -3.48 7.26
N THR A 181 27.04 -2.35 7.24
CA THR A 181 28.39 -2.22 6.69
C THR A 181 29.46 -2.53 7.75
N PRO A 182 30.72 -2.77 7.36
CA PRO A 182 31.80 -3.07 8.32
C PRO A 182 32.02 -1.99 9.39
N SER A 183 31.72 -0.72 9.05
CA SER A 183 31.86 0.44 9.94
C SER A 183 30.58 0.78 10.70
N HIS A 184 29.49 0.03 10.51
CA HIS A 184 28.21 0.35 11.12
C HIS A 184 28.27 0.12 12.65
N PRO A 185 27.82 1.07 13.48
CA PRO A 185 27.92 0.98 14.94
C PRO A 185 27.16 -0.22 15.52
N ALA A 186 26.06 -0.61 14.87
CA ALA A 186 25.26 -1.79 15.21
C ALA A 186 25.77 -3.08 14.55
N ARG A 187 27.05 -3.20 14.15
CA ARG A 187 27.53 -4.44 13.51
C ARG A 187 27.44 -5.65 14.43
N PHE A 188 27.82 -5.50 15.69
CA PHE A 188 27.72 -6.59 16.65
C PHE A 188 26.46 -6.39 17.50
N GLY A 189 25.78 -7.49 17.84
CA GLY A 189 24.60 -7.48 18.69
C GLY A 189 24.54 -8.73 19.57
N SER A 190 23.90 -8.61 20.72
CA SER A 190 23.60 -9.75 21.59
C SER A 190 22.31 -10.44 21.14
N HIS A 191 22.29 -11.76 21.13
CA HIS A 191 21.15 -12.57 20.75
C HIS A 191 20.91 -13.70 21.75
N TRP A 192 19.69 -14.24 21.74
CA TRP A 192 19.32 -15.37 22.57
C TRP A 192 20.15 -16.61 22.19
N SER A 193 20.76 -17.22 23.19
CA SER A 193 21.47 -18.48 23.09
C SER A 193 20.61 -19.60 23.64
N ALA A 194 20.17 -20.51 22.77
CA ALA A 194 19.44 -21.70 23.22
C ALA A 194 20.29 -22.64 24.11
N LYS A 195 21.62 -22.49 24.11
CA LYS A 195 22.53 -23.32 24.93
C LYS A 195 22.59 -22.86 26.38
N THR A 196 22.60 -21.55 26.59
CA THR A 196 22.76 -20.93 27.91
C THR A 196 21.43 -20.44 28.47
N GLY A 197 20.43 -20.24 27.61
CA GLY A 197 19.14 -19.69 28.00
C GLY A 197 19.21 -18.20 28.35
N ASP A 198 20.14 -17.46 27.74
CA ASP A 198 20.37 -16.04 28.00
C ASP A 198 20.72 -15.27 26.69
N PHE A 199 20.71 -13.95 26.72
CA PHE A 199 21.10 -13.06 25.61
C PHE A 199 22.62 -12.81 25.57
N ASP A 200 23.42 -13.88 25.57
CA ASP A 200 24.88 -13.83 25.63
C ASP A 200 25.56 -14.25 24.31
N LEU A 201 24.79 -14.62 23.27
CA LEU A 201 25.35 -14.94 21.95
C LEU A 201 25.69 -13.65 21.20
N VAL A 202 26.97 -13.39 20.96
CA VAL A 202 27.41 -12.29 20.10
C VAL A 202 27.27 -12.70 18.63
N LEU A 203 26.45 -11.96 17.89
CA LEU A 203 26.30 -12.10 16.45
C LEU A 203 27.05 -10.99 15.71
N ASP A 204 27.87 -11.36 14.73
CA ASP A 204 28.33 -10.45 13.68
C ASP A 204 27.21 -10.28 12.67
N ARG A 205 26.58 -9.10 12.66
CA ARG A 205 25.46 -8.75 11.79
C ARG A 205 25.94 -8.12 10.48
N LEU A 206 27.20 -8.26 10.10
CA LEU A 206 27.70 -7.81 8.79
C LEU A 206 26.77 -8.32 7.68
N VAL A 207 26.41 -7.46 6.73
CA VAL A 207 25.45 -7.66 5.63
C VAL A 207 24.01 -8.04 6.05
N ALA A 208 23.72 -8.16 7.35
CA ALA A 208 22.35 -8.30 7.80
C ALA A 208 21.58 -7.02 7.46
N ILE A 209 20.31 -7.18 7.11
CA ILE A 209 19.42 -6.06 6.87
C ILE A 209 18.98 -5.54 8.24
N ARG A 210 19.02 -4.22 8.43
CA ARG A 210 18.56 -3.60 9.67
C ARG A 210 17.10 -3.96 9.94
N HIS A 211 16.85 -4.46 11.15
CA HIS A 211 15.51 -4.79 11.64
C HIS A 211 14.84 -3.58 12.32
N GLU A 212 15.34 -2.35 12.13
CA GLU A 212 14.85 -1.10 12.77
C GLU A 212 13.39 -0.74 12.42
N ILE A 213 12.71 -1.59 11.64
CA ILE A 213 11.34 -1.45 11.13
C ILE A 213 10.40 -2.53 11.69
N GLY A 214 10.87 -3.43 12.54
CA GLY A 214 9.98 -4.40 13.15
C GLY A 214 10.64 -5.01 14.35
N TRP A 215 9.90 -5.16 15.44
CA TRP A 215 10.27 -6.01 16.58
C TRP A 215 11.36 -5.48 17.53
N ASP A 216 12.48 -4.93 17.08
CA ASP A 216 13.67 -4.77 17.95
C ASP A 216 13.70 -3.49 18.82
N ASN A 217 12.80 -2.52 18.57
CA ASN A 217 12.60 -1.38 19.49
C ASN A 217 11.69 -1.74 20.69
N LEU A 218 11.33 -3.01 20.85
CA LEU A 218 10.71 -3.55 22.07
C LEU A 218 11.82 -3.99 23.04
N VAL A 219 12.63 -3.03 23.49
CA VAL A 219 13.44 -3.24 24.69
C VAL A 219 12.43 -3.28 25.85
N GLU A 220 12.26 -4.47 26.41
CA GLU A 220 11.28 -4.85 27.44
C GLU A 220 9.87 -5.15 26.91
N GLY A 221 9.41 -6.38 27.16
CA GLY A 221 8.07 -6.86 26.83
C GLY A 221 6.94 -6.08 27.50
N GLY A 222 6.62 -4.91 26.96
CA GLY A 222 5.39 -4.17 27.19
C GLY A 222 4.56 -4.19 25.92
N LEU A 223 3.39 -4.84 25.98
CA LEU A 223 2.31 -4.55 25.05
C LEU A 223 2.09 -3.03 25.01
N GLY A 224 1.84 -2.51 23.80
CA GLY A 224 1.75 -1.10 23.50
C GLY A 224 1.01 -0.30 24.57
N THR A 225 1.54 0.88 24.88
CA THR A 225 0.77 1.88 25.60
C THR A 225 -0.49 2.21 24.81
N LYS A 226 -1.56 2.58 25.53
CA LYS A 226 -2.93 2.75 25.03
C LYS A 226 -3.09 3.81 23.93
N ASP A 227 -2.03 4.55 23.60
CA ASP A 227 -2.15 5.80 22.86
C ASP A 227 -1.79 5.70 21.38
N TRP A 228 -1.03 4.71 20.89
CA TRP A 228 -0.60 4.69 19.47
C TRP A 228 -0.37 3.29 18.90
N ALA A 229 -1.17 2.87 17.92
CA ALA A 229 -1.22 1.49 17.42
C ALA A 229 -0.38 1.17 16.16
N ASN A 230 0.25 2.14 15.50
CA ASN A 230 1.02 1.86 14.26
C ASN A 230 2.46 2.32 14.41
N LEU A 231 3.31 1.42 14.91
CA LEU A 231 4.75 1.63 14.95
C LEU A 231 5.40 1.01 13.70
N HIS A 232 6.38 1.74 13.17
CA HIS A 232 7.52 1.32 12.34
C HIS A 232 7.46 1.64 10.83
N TRP A 233 8.38 2.52 10.40
CA TRP A 233 8.83 2.70 9.01
C TRP A 233 10.33 3.03 9.04
N PRO A 234 11.14 2.57 8.07
CA PRO A 234 12.46 3.14 7.84
C PRO A 234 12.33 4.48 7.10
N ASP A 235 13.37 5.31 7.18
CA ASP A 235 13.58 6.33 6.16
C ASP A 235 13.76 5.62 4.79
N ILE A 236 12.78 5.78 3.89
CA ILE A 236 12.86 5.43 2.46
C ILE A 236 13.50 6.58 1.68
#